data_AF-A0A6S8EHV3-F1
#
_entry.id   AF-A0A6S8EHV3-F1
#
_cell.length_a   1.000
_cell.length_b   1.000
_cell.length_c   1.000
_cell.angle_alpha   90.00
_cell.angle_beta   90.00
_cell.angle_gamma   90.00
#
_symmetry.space_group_name_H-M   'P 1'
#
loop_
_entity.id
_entity.type
_entity.pdbx_description
1 polymer ?
#
loop_
_entity_poly.entity_id
_entity_poly.type
_entity_poly.pdbx_seq_one_letter_code
_entity_poly.pdbx_strand_id
1 'polypeptide(L)'
;MLGETAPLPRRVDYYESETTSSNFQSKKDEFAKAGIPTKEIWVFYGTFSDENIKRIMSEGFKVGGSQVKIKNGSAYGRGVYTATGPRAPQGYGKKTNKVILARGLVGTEGVHSKTPQDDWYLFMDGHQLLPVYVLHM
;
A
#
# COMPACT_ATOMS: atom_id res chain seq x y z
N MET A 1 -21.11 -5.37 -1.37
CA MET A 1 -21.67 -4.21 -0.65
C MET A 1 -20.51 -3.33 -0.19
N LEU A 2 -20.48 -2.06 -0.62
CA LEU A 2 -19.54 -1.07 -0.14
C LEU A 2 -20.05 -0.50 1.20
N GLY A 3 -19.45 -0.90 2.32
CA GLY A 3 -19.21 -0.09 3.52
C GLY A 3 -20.28 0.86 4.09
N GLU A 4 -21.57 0.51 4.17
CA GLU A 4 -22.65 1.37 4.72
C GLU A 4 -22.43 1.87 6.17
N THR A 5 -21.44 1.36 6.91
CA THR A 5 -21.17 1.76 8.30
C THR A 5 -19.78 2.38 8.51
N ALA A 6 -18.98 2.58 7.46
CA ALA A 6 -17.66 3.20 7.60
C ALA A 6 -17.78 4.73 7.46
N PRO A 7 -17.16 5.52 8.36
CA PRO A 7 -17.16 6.98 8.21
C PRO A 7 -16.55 7.35 6.85
N LEU A 8 -17.23 8.22 6.10
CA LEU A 8 -16.73 8.76 4.85
C LEU A 8 -15.54 9.69 5.12
N PRO A 9 -14.54 9.75 4.21
CA PRO A 9 -13.46 10.71 4.36
C PRO A 9 -14.00 12.14 4.25
N ARG A 10 -13.53 13.03 5.11
CA ARG A 10 -13.85 14.46 5.10
C ARG A 10 -13.18 15.19 3.95
N ARG A 11 -12.03 14.66 3.51
CA ARG A 11 -11.21 15.21 2.43
C ARG A 11 -10.41 14.10 1.78
N VAL A 12 -10.22 14.21 0.47
CA VAL A 12 -9.40 13.32 -0.33
C VAL A 12 -8.38 14.18 -1.08
N ASP A 13 -7.10 13.92 -0.83
CA ASP A 13 -6.01 14.53 -1.59
C ASP A 13 -5.55 13.53 -2.65
N TYR A 14 -5.45 13.99 -3.90
CA TYR A 14 -4.84 13.25 -5.01
C TYR A 14 -3.37 13.64 -5.14
N TYR A 15 -2.52 12.64 -5.37
CA TYR A 15 -1.11 12.82 -5.58
C TYR A 15 -0.69 12.18 -6.90
N GLU A 16 0.15 12.89 -7.62
CA GLU A 16 0.83 12.40 -8.80
C GLU A 16 2.33 12.65 -8.60
N SER A 17 3.11 11.56 -8.55
CA SER A 17 4.57 11.62 -8.45
C SER A 17 5.15 10.80 -9.59
N GLU A 18 5.87 11.47 -10.48
CA GLU A 18 6.55 10.84 -11.61
C GLU A 18 7.45 9.69 -11.16
N THR A 19 8.13 9.85 -10.02
CA THR A 19 8.96 8.80 -9.42
C THR A 19 8.14 7.56 -9.09
N THR A 20 7.04 7.71 -8.34
CA THR A 20 6.23 6.55 -7.93
C THR A 20 5.50 5.90 -9.10
N SER A 21 4.98 6.71 -10.03
CA SER A 21 4.31 6.24 -11.24
C SER A 21 5.28 5.47 -12.15
N SER A 22 6.49 5.98 -12.36
CA SER A 22 7.51 5.33 -13.19
C SER A 22 8.01 4.03 -12.57
N ASN A 23 8.21 3.99 -11.25
CA ASN A 23 8.61 2.77 -10.56
C ASN A 23 7.53 1.69 -10.66
N PHE A 24 6.26 2.05 -10.44
CA PHE A 24 5.14 1.13 -10.54
C PHE A 24 4.97 0.61 -11.98
N GLN A 25 5.02 1.49 -12.98
CA GLN A 25 4.93 1.10 -14.37
C GLN A 25 6.09 0.19 -14.78
N SER A 26 7.32 0.51 -14.36
CA SER A 26 8.50 -0.33 -14.63
C SER A 26 8.35 -1.73 -14.03
N LYS A 27 7.82 -1.83 -12.80
CA LYS A 27 7.55 -3.12 -12.16
C LYS A 27 6.45 -3.90 -12.89
N LYS A 28 5.42 -3.21 -13.36
CA LYS A 28 4.35 -3.82 -14.17
C LYS A 28 4.87 -4.35 -15.50
N ASP A 29 5.76 -3.60 -16.16
CA ASP A 29 6.39 -4.02 -17.41
C ASP A 29 7.35 -5.20 -17.20
N GLU A 30 8.09 -5.21 -16.09
CA GLU A 30 8.91 -6.35 -15.66
C GLU A 30 8.06 -7.61 -15.50
N PHE A 31 6.92 -7.51 -14.78
CA PHE A 31 5.99 -8.63 -14.62
C PHE A 31 5.46 -9.12 -15.97
N ALA A 32 5.01 -8.21 -16.83
CA ALA A 32 4.50 -8.56 -18.15
C ALA A 32 5.55 -9.30 -19.00
N LYS A 33 6.79 -8.80 -19.04
CA LYS A 33 7.89 -9.43 -19.78
C LYS A 33 8.26 -10.81 -19.24
N ALA A 34 8.13 -11.02 -17.94
CA ALA A 34 8.38 -12.30 -17.29
C ALA A 34 7.18 -13.27 -17.32
N GLY A 35 6.05 -12.89 -17.92
CA GLY A 35 4.82 -13.70 -17.91
C GLY A 35 4.15 -13.79 -16.52
N ILE A 36 4.48 -12.87 -15.61
CA ILE A 36 3.88 -12.78 -14.27
C ILE A 36 2.56 -12.01 -14.37
N PRO A 37 1.49 -12.42 -13.66
CA PRO A 37 0.21 -11.71 -13.68
C PRO A 37 0.33 -10.24 -13.27
N THR A 38 -0.23 -9.35 -14.10
CA THR A 38 -0.21 -7.89 -13.86
C THR A 38 -1.51 -7.36 -13.28
N LYS A 39 -2.29 -8.22 -12.59
CA LYS A 39 -3.54 -7.83 -11.94
C LYS A 39 -3.27 -6.78 -10.88
N GLU A 40 -4.10 -5.75 -10.88
CA GLU A 40 -4.06 -4.67 -9.91
C GLU A 40 -5.28 -4.71 -8.99
N ILE A 41 -5.08 -4.29 -7.74
CA ILE A 41 -6.13 -4.13 -6.73
C ILE A 41 -5.98 -2.81 -5.99
N TRP A 42 -7.07 -2.30 -5.41
CA TRP A 42 -7.01 -1.17 -4.50
C TRP A 42 -6.77 -1.65 -3.07
N VAL A 43 -5.83 -1.02 -2.38
CA VAL A 43 -5.48 -1.34 -1.00
C VAL A 43 -5.26 -0.08 -0.17
N PHE A 44 -5.65 -0.17 1.09
CA PHE A 44 -5.47 0.84 2.12
C PHE A 44 -4.18 0.58 2.90
N TYR A 45 -3.48 1.65 3.24
CA TYR A 45 -2.28 1.63 4.07
C TYR A 45 -2.36 2.70 5.16
N GLY A 46 -2.14 2.29 6.41
CA GLY A 46 -2.14 3.18 7.56
C GLY A 46 -0.73 3.43 8.08
N THR A 47 -0.45 4.66 8.51
CA THR A 47 0.81 5.00 9.18
C THR A 47 0.61 6.07 10.24
N PHE A 48 1.39 5.98 11.32
CA PHE A 48 1.27 6.85 12.48
C PHE A 48 1.96 8.22 12.32
N SER A 49 2.51 8.54 11.14
CA SER A 49 3.32 9.74 10.91
C SER A 49 2.95 10.44 9.61
N ASP A 50 2.65 11.74 9.70
CA ASP A 50 2.45 12.60 8.52
C ASP A 50 3.72 12.72 7.68
N GLU A 51 4.91 12.64 8.29
CA GLU A 51 6.17 12.61 7.54
C GLU A 51 6.27 11.34 6.70
N ASN A 52 5.86 10.19 7.25
CA ASN A 52 5.82 8.95 6.47
C ASN A 52 4.84 9.05 5.30
N ILE A 53 3.68 9.68 5.50
CA ILE A 53 2.72 9.89 4.41
C ILE A 53 3.40 10.71 3.30
N LYS A 54 4.00 11.86 3.62
CA LYS A 54 4.69 12.70 2.63
C LYS A 54 5.76 11.92 1.86
N ARG A 55 6.61 11.18 2.58
CA ARG A 55 7.68 10.37 1.97
C ARG A 55 7.15 9.24 1.11
N ILE A 56 6.08 8.56 1.53
CA ILE A 56 5.44 7.53 0.72
C ILE A 56 4.85 8.13 -0.54
N MET A 57 4.13 9.26 -0.44
CA MET A 57 3.53 9.90 -1.62
C MET A 57 4.60 10.41 -2.60
N SER A 58 5.78 10.85 -2.14
CA SER A 58 6.84 11.37 -3.00
C SER A 58 7.81 10.30 -3.51
N GLU A 59 8.24 9.37 -2.64
CA GLU A 59 9.32 8.40 -2.89
C GLU A 59 8.80 6.96 -3.09
N GLY A 60 7.55 6.68 -2.75
CA GLY A 60 6.96 5.34 -2.79
C GLY A 60 7.10 4.55 -1.49
N PHE A 61 6.55 3.33 -1.48
CA PHE A 61 6.63 2.45 -0.32
C PHE A 61 8.02 1.83 -0.18
N LYS A 62 8.44 1.57 1.06
CA LYS A 62 9.70 0.89 1.37
C LYS A 62 9.45 -0.34 2.24
N VAL A 63 10.21 -1.41 1.97
CA VAL A 63 10.06 -2.68 2.70
C VAL A 63 10.86 -2.65 4.00
N GLY A 64 10.17 -2.90 5.12
CA GLY A 64 10.77 -3.01 6.45
C GLY A 64 11.86 -4.08 6.52
N GLY A 65 12.97 -3.75 7.17
CA GLY A 65 14.16 -4.58 7.32
C GLY A 65 15.07 -4.61 6.09
N SER A 66 14.58 -4.24 4.90
CA SER A 66 15.39 -4.14 3.66
C SER A 66 15.85 -2.71 3.42
N GLN A 67 14.92 -1.75 3.44
CA GLN A 67 15.18 -0.35 3.11
C GLN A 67 14.97 0.60 4.30
N VAL A 68 14.21 0.18 5.31
CA VAL A 68 13.95 0.95 6.54
C VAL A 68 13.97 0.02 7.75
N LYS A 69 14.35 0.52 8.94
CA LYS A 69 14.31 -0.28 10.19
C LYS A 69 12.89 -0.78 10.44
N ILE A 70 12.71 -2.06 10.78
CA ILE A 70 11.40 -2.61 11.15
C ILE A 70 10.91 -1.89 12.39
N LYS A 71 9.80 -1.16 12.29
CA LYS A 71 9.17 -0.48 13.43
C LYS A 71 7.94 -1.24 13.97
N ASN A 72 7.25 -2.02 13.14
CA ASN A 72 6.11 -2.88 13.47
C ASN A 72 5.92 -3.93 12.35
N GLY A 73 5.30 -5.08 12.66
CA GLY A 73 4.68 -5.97 11.66
C GLY A 73 5.65 -6.72 10.75
N SER A 74 6.27 -7.80 11.26
CA SER A 74 6.94 -8.81 10.43
C SER A 74 6.38 -10.21 10.63
N ALA A 75 5.16 -10.31 11.22
CA ALA A 75 4.55 -11.58 11.61
C ALA A 75 4.41 -12.57 10.44
N TYR A 76 4.18 -12.05 9.23
CA TYR A 76 3.97 -12.84 8.01
C TYR A 76 5.11 -12.70 6.99
N GLY A 77 6.25 -12.15 7.43
CA GLY A 77 7.42 -11.89 6.59
C GLY A 77 7.71 -10.40 6.36
N ARG A 78 8.71 -10.14 5.53
CA ARG A 78 9.15 -8.79 5.16
C ARG A 78 8.39 -8.32 3.93
N GLY A 79 7.72 -7.18 4.05
CA GLY A 79 6.96 -6.57 2.95
C GLY A 79 6.20 -5.33 3.43
N VAL A 80 5.36 -4.79 2.56
CA VAL A 80 4.43 -3.70 2.85
C VAL A 80 3.07 -4.29 3.17
N TYR A 81 2.62 -4.13 4.41
CA TYR A 81 1.32 -4.60 4.89
C TYR A 81 0.22 -3.62 4.53
N THR A 82 -0.79 -4.11 3.83
CA THR A 82 -1.94 -3.34 3.34
C THR A 82 -3.22 -4.14 3.57
N ALA A 83 -4.38 -3.54 3.34
CA ALA A 83 -5.66 -4.25 3.39
C ALA A 83 -6.63 -3.75 2.31
N THR A 84 -7.52 -4.59 1.81
CA THR A 84 -8.56 -4.18 0.85
C THR A 84 -9.72 -3.44 1.52
N GLY A 85 -9.89 -3.57 2.84
CA GLY A 85 -10.78 -2.76 3.66
C GLY A 85 -10.05 -1.71 4.50
N PRO A 86 -10.74 -0.63 4.92
CA PRO A 86 -10.11 0.47 5.65
C PRO A 86 -9.92 0.20 7.14
N ARG A 87 -10.58 -0.82 7.72
CA ARG A 87 -10.70 -1.01 9.18
C ARG A 87 -9.33 -1.22 9.86
N ALA A 88 -8.52 -2.16 9.38
CA ALA A 88 -7.20 -2.42 9.97
C ALA A 88 -6.24 -1.22 9.74
N PRO A 89 -6.13 -0.65 8.52
CA PRO A 89 -5.32 0.53 8.26
C PRO A 89 -5.71 1.78 9.07
N GLN A 90 -6.99 2.00 9.35
CA GLN A 90 -7.43 3.09 10.24
C GLN A 90 -6.84 2.98 11.65
N GLY A 91 -6.65 1.77 12.17
CA GLY A 91 -5.96 1.56 13.45
C GLY A 91 -4.54 2.12 13.43
N TYR A 92 -3.82 1.91 12.31
CA TYR A 92 -2.48 2.44 12.08
C TYR A 92 -2.46 3.93 11.67
N GLY A 93 -3.58 4.47 11.19
CA GLY A 93 -3.79 5.88 10.88
C GLY A 93 -4.35 6.71 12.05
N LYS A 94 -4.65 6.11 13.20
CA LYS A 94 -5.38 6.77 14.31
C LYS A 94 -4.70 8.05 14.83
N LYS A 95 -3.37 8.15 14.73
CA LYS A 95 -2.64 9.36 15.16
C LYS A 95 -2.70 10.50 14.15
N THR A 96 -2.81 10.18 12.87
CA THR A 96 -2.83 11.16 11.77
C THR A 96 -4.25 11.46 11.30
N ASN A 97 -5.22 10.61 11.66
CA ASN A 97 -6.55 10.55 11.05
C ASN A 97 -6.50 10.45 9.52
N LYS A 98 -5.46 9.77 8.99
CA LYS A 98 -5.22 9.64 7.56
C LYS A 98 -4.91 8.21 7.16
N VAL A 99 -5.36 7.83 5.98
CA VAL A 99 -5.08 6.54 5.34
C VAL A 99 -4.69 6.78 3.90
N ILE A 100 -3.68 6.06 3.41
CA ILE A 100 -3.29 6.08 2.01
C ILE A 100 -4.12 5.04 1.25
N LEU A 101 -4.65 5.41 0.09
CA LEU A 101 -5.23 4.47 -0.88
C LEU A 101 -4.27 4.32 -2.06
N ALA A 102 -3.89 3.08 -2.33
CA ALA A 102 -2.86 2.73 -3.31
C ALA A 102 -3.36 1.65 -4.28
N ARG A 103 -2.79 1.61 -5.49
CA ARG A 103 -2.91 0.48 -6.42
C ARG A 103 -1.79 -0.52 -6.13
N GLY A 104 -2.13 -1.79 -5.99
CA GLY A 104 -1.19 -2.88 -5.73
C GLY A 104 -1.15 -3.88 -6.86
N LEU A 105 0.05 -4.16 -7.37
CA LEU A 105 0.33 -5.18 -8.39
C LEU A 105 0.54 -6.54 -7.72
N VAL A 106 -0.45 -7.42 -7.83
CA VAL A 106 -0.52 -8.66 -7.04
C VAL A 106 0.59 -9.64 -7.42
N GLY A 107 0.84 -9.83 -8.73
CA GLY A 107 1.77 -10.85 -9.19
C GLY A 107 1.33 -12.26 -8.82
N THR A 108 2.31 -13.15 -8.64
CA THR A 108 2.12 -14.52 -8.16
C THR A 108 2.03 -14.57 -6.63
N GLU A 109 0.96 -15.16 -6.10
CA GLU A 109 0.77 -15.41 -4.67
C GLU A 109 1.91 -16.26 -4.09
N GLY A 110 2.35 -15.94 -2.88
CA GLY A 110 3.48 -16.58 -2.19
C GLY A 110 4.86 -16.06 -2.62
N VAL A 111 4.96 -15.43 -3.80
CA VAL A 111 6.22 -14.89 -4.35
C VAL A 111 6.27 -13.37 -4.29
N HIS A 112 5.27 -12.71 -4.88
CA HIS A 112 5.22 -11.25 -5.04
C HIS A 112 4.25 -10.61 -4.04
N SER A 113 3.19 -11.33 -3.69
CA SER A 113 2.28 -10.93 -2.63
C SER A 113 1.85 -12.13 -1.79
N LYS A 114 1.34 -11.87 -0.59
CA LYS A 114 0.69 -12.85 0.27
C LYS A 114 -0.61 -12.30 0.81
N THR A 115 -1.56 -13.18 1.05
CA THR A 115 -2.83 -12.93 1.73
C THR A 115 -2.85 -13.61 3.10
N PRO A 116 -2.12 -13.08 4.10
CA PRO A 116 -1.88 -13.80 5.35
C PRO A 116 -3.13 -14.00 6.19
N GLN A 117 -4.09 -13.07 6.12
CA GLN A 117 -5.29 -13.07 6.95
C GLN A 117 -6.35 -12.13 6.38
N ASP A 118 -7.62 -12.57 6.41
CA ASP A 118 -8.80 -11.76 6.11
C ASP A 118 -8.67 -10.95 4.81
N ASP A 119 -8.64 -9.62 4.91
CA ASP A 119 -8.56 -8.68 3.80
C ASP A 119 -7.14 -8.14 3.56
N TRP A 120 -6.13 -8.70 4.22
CA TRP A 120 -4.76 -8.19 4.20
C TRP A 120 -3.99 -8.66 2.98
N TYR A 121 -3.16 -7.75 2.45
CA TYR A 121 -2.18 -8.04 1.43
C TYR A 121 -0.80 -7.59 1.88
N LEU A 122 0.17 -8.49 1.77
CA LEU A 122 1.59 -8.22 2.00
C LEU A 122 2.31 -8.21 0.65
N PHE A 123 2.81 -7.05 0.22
CA PHE A 123 3.59 -6.92 -1.02
C PHE A 123 5.08 -6.99 -0.71
N MET A 124 5.84 -7.76 -1.49
CA MET A 124 7.25 -8.05 -1.20
C MET A 124 8.21 -6.96 -1.70
N ASP A 125 7.77 -6.12 -2.64
CA ASP A 125 8.49 -4.97 -3.18
C ASP A 125 7.60 -3.72 -3.09
N GLY A 126 8.18 -2.61 -2.64
CA GLY A 126 7.49 -1.32 -2.57
C GLY A 126 7.06 -0.78 -3.94
N HIS A 127 7.77 -1.14 -5.01
CA HIS A 127 7.42 -0.77 -6.38
C HIS A 127 6.18 -1.50 -6.91
N GLN A 128 5.69 -2.54 -6.21
CA GLN A 128 4.39 -3.12 -6.52
C GLN A 128 3.23 -2.23 -6.09
N LEU A 129 3.49 -1.11 -5.40
CA LEU A 129 2.47 -0.23 -4.86
C LEU A 129 2.64 1.19 -5.41
N LEU A 130 1.54 1.72 -5.96
CA LEU A 130 1.42 3.11 -6.37
C LEU A 130 0.50 3.84 -5.38
N PRO A 131 1.04 4.70 -4.49
CA PRO A 131 0.20 5.55 -3.65
C PRO A 131 -0.49 6.62 -4.49
N VAL A 132 -1.82 6.75 -4.38
CA VAL A 132 -2.61 7.66 -5.25
C VAL A 132 -3.34 8.72 -4.42
N TYR A 133 -3.96 8.31 -3.31
CA TYR A 133 -4.76 9.22 -2.50
C TYR A 133 -4.36 9.20 -1.03
N VAL A 134 -4.53 10.34 -0.36
CA VAL A 134 -4.58 10.44 1.10
C VAL A 134 -6.00 10.78 1.50
N LEU A 135 -6.63 9.86 2.23
CA LEU A 135 -7.97 9.99 2.79
C LEU A 135 -7.86 10.57 4.20
N HIS A 136 -8.53 11.69 4.47
CA HIS A 136 -8.61 12.30 5.79
C HIS A 136 -9.94 11.91 6.44
N MET A 137 -9.90 11.19 7.56
CA MET A 137 -11.06 10.63 8.26
C MET A 137 -11.61 11.56 9.35
#